data_AF-A0AA38IC41-F1
#
_entry.id   AF-A0AA38IC41-F1
#
_cell.length_a   1.000
_cell.length_b   1.000
_cell.length_c   1.000
_cell.angle_alpha   90.00
_cell.angle_beta   90.00
_cell.angle_gamma   90.00
#
_symmetry.space_group_name_H-M   'P 1'
#
loop_
_entity.id
_entity.type
_entity.pdbx_description
1 polymer ?
#
loop_
_entity_poly.entity_id
_entity_poly.type
_entity_poly.pdbx_seq_one_letter_code
_entity_poly.pdbx_strand_id
1 'polypeptide(L)'
;MPSRTPLIICFIASSTAAFIYVINKCLAKTQLVQHVPEEYLWLPHALTNILGYMIVLLPGYLTYKYVQKVNYLNYGGEGFCMRMIGICFGEEEFILNPQKERRPSILRYLKTGVMEQVSTIHEAVKPLSWLIGRWRSVNAEATYPTMAPFNYCEEISFETLGQPLLNYTSKTWHPLTHKPMHLESGFLRIKPGTNEIAFMVAHNFGLTSLEEGTVHSNEVIFKSKQITRMTFASDPAVLAIERCFKLKDNGNLEVSVSMETTKTPLTHHLKSELQKV
;
A
#
# COMPACT_ATOMS: atom_id res chain seq x y z
N MET A 1 12.57 -20.26 0.74
CA MET A 1 12.22 -21.61 0.23
C MET A 1 11.27 -21.57 -0.99
N PRO A 2 11.62 -20.96 -2.15
CA PRO A 2 10.78 -21.04 -3.36
C PRO A 2 11.25 -22.08 -4.41
N SER A 3 12.44 -22.69 -4.27
CA SER A 3 13.06 -23.48 -5.35
C SER A 3 12.37 -24.79 -5.70
N ARG A 4 11.54 -25.35 -4.81
CA ARG A 4 10.86 -26.65 -5.01
C ARG A 4 9.39 -26.52 -5.40
N THR A 5 8.82 -25.32 -5.34
CA THR A 5 7.38 -25.09 -5.59
C THR A 5 6.93 -25.50 -7.00
N PRO A 6 7.70 -25.21 -8.08
CA PRO A 6 7.36 -25.68 -9.43
C PRO A 6 7.31 -27.21 -9.53
N LEU A 7 8.27 -27.90 -8.90
CA LEU A 7 8.32 -29.36 -8.87
C LEU A 7 7.10 -29.96 -8.16
N ILE A 8 6.66 -29.32 -7.07
CA ILE A 8 5.46 -29.76 -6.34
C ILE A 8 4.20 -29.54 -7.17
N ILE A 9 4.09 -28.42 -7.90
CA ILE A 9 2.97 -28.17 -8.82
C ILE A 9 2.93 -29.24 -9.91
N CYS A 10 4.06 -29.53 -10.57
CA CYS A 10 4.15 -30.59 -11.58
C CYS A 10 3.82 -31.97 -10.98
N PHE A 11 4.27 -32.25 -9.76
CA PHE A 11 3.97 -33.49 -9.06
C PHE A 11 2.48 -33.61 -8.75
N ILE A 12 1.81 -32.57 -8.24
CA ILE A 12 0.37 -32.57 -7.98
C ILE A 12 -0.41 -32.84 -9.26
N ALA A 13 -0.06 -32.15 -10.35
CA ALA A 13 -0.75 -32.30 -11.62
C ALA A 13 -0.59 -33.73 -12.20
N SER A 14 0.64 -34.22 -12.28
CA SER A 14 0.95 -35.53 -12.87
C SER A 14 0.46 -36.70 -12.02
N SER A 15 0.68 -36.68 -10.70
CA SER A 15 0.25 -37.75 -9.80
C SER A 15 -1.28 -37.87 -9.74
N THR A 16 -2.01 -36.75 -9.71
CA THR A 16 -3.48 -36.75 -9.69
C THR A 16 -4.04 -37.28 -11.01
N ALA A 17 -3.49 -36.83 -12.15
CA ALA A 17 -3.92 -37.33 -13.46
C ALA A 17 -3.63 -38.83 -13.63
N ALA A 18 -2.45 -39.29 -13.21
CA ALA A 18 -2.07 -40.70 -13.25
C ALA A 18 -2.98 -41.56 -12.36
N PHE A 19 -3.32 -41.07 -11.15
CA PHE A 19 -4.22 -41.78 -10.24
C PHE A 19 -5.62 -41.96 -10.84
N ILE A 20 -6.20 -40.90 -11.41
CA ILE A 20 -7.51 -40.96 -12.07
C ILE A 20 -7.46 -41.87 -13.30
N TYR A 21 -6.38 -41.82 -14.08
CA TYR A 21 -6.17 -42.70 -15.22
C TYR A 21 -6.15 -44.18 -14.81
N VAL A 22 -5.43 -44.52 -13.74
CA VAL A 22 -5.36 -45.89 -13.20
C VAL A 22 -6.74 -46.34 -12.73
N ILE A 23 -7.47 -45.49 -11.98
CA ILE A 23 -8.85 -45.80 -11.57
C ILE A 23 -9.73 -46.07 -12.78
N ASN A 24 -9.68 -45.21 -13.81
CA ASN A 24 -10.48 -45.37 -15.02
C ASN A 24 -10.15 -46.69 -15.74
N LYS A 25 -8.86 -47.04 -15.86
CA LYS A 25 -8.40 -48.32 -16.43
C LYS A 25 -8.84 -49.53 -15.61
N CYS A 26 -8.80 -49.45 -14.29
CA CYS A 26 -9.24 -50.53 -13.39
C CYS A 26 -10.76 -50.72 -13.47
N LEU A 27 -11.52 -49.62 -13.45
CA LEU A 27 -12.98 -49.65 -13.57
C LEU A 27 -13.41 -50.28 -14.89
N ALA A 28 -12.79 -49.90 -16.01
CA ALA A 28 -13.08 -50.46 -17.33
C ALA A 28 -12.80 -51.98 -17.45
N LYS A 29 -11.95 -52.53 -16.57
CA LYS A 29 -11.61 -53.97 -16.53
C LYS A 29 -12.45 -54.75 -15.51
N THR A 30 -13.28 -54.09 -14.71
CA THR A 30 -14.04 -54.75 -13.65
C THR A 30 -15.28 -55.43 -14.24
N GLN A 31 -15.63 -56.61 -13.72
CA GLN A 31 -16.81 -57.37 -14.19
C GLN A 31 -18.12 -56.56 -14.10
N LEU A 32 -18.19 -55.61 -13.16
CA LEU A 32 -19.28 -54.63 -12.98
C LEU A 32 -19.58 -53.77 -14.20
N VAL A 33 -18.58 -53.53 -15.07
CA VAL A 33 -18.74 -52.72 -16.29
C VAL A 33 -18.94 -53.62 -17.52
N GLN A 34 -18.41 -54.85 -17.48
CA GLN A 34 -18.43 -55.76 -18.64
C GLN A 34 -19.74 -56.57 -18.77
N HIS A 35 -20.52 -56.73 -17.71
CA HIS A 35 -21.74 -57.56 -17.69
C HIS A 35 -22.98 -56.78 -17.26
N VAL A 36 -23.14 -55.56 -17.79
CA VAL A 36 -24.29 -54.70 -17.48
C VAL A 36 -25.43 -54.98 -18.48
N PRO A 37 -26.68 -55.21 -18.02
CA PRO A 37 -27.85 -55.33 -18.91
C PRO A 37 -27.99 -54.11 -19.83
N GLU A 38 -28.51 -54.30 -21.04
CA GLU A 38 -28.57 -53.23 -22.06
C GLU A 38 -29.30 -51.96 -21.58
N GLU A 39 -30.33 -52.13 -20.75
CA GLU A 39 -31.11 -51.05 -20.13
C GLU A 39 -30.30 -50.15 -19.17
N TYR A 40 -29.14 -50.62 -18.69
CA TYR A 40 -28.26 -49.90 -17.75
C TYR A 40 -26.91 -49.49 -18.36
N LEU A 41 -26.68 -49.70 -19.66
CA LEU A 41 -25.42 -49.33 -20.34
C LEU A 41 -25.07 -47.84 -20.24
N TRP A 42 -26.06 -46.97 -20.01
CA TRP A 42 -25.85 -45.54 -19.81
C TRP A 42 -25.03 -45.24 -18.55
N LEU A 43 -25.09 -46.10 -17.52
CA LEU A 43 -24.47 -45.85 -16.23
C LEU A 43 -22.93 -45.98 -16.29
N PRO A 44 -22.34 -47.06 -16.85
CA PRO A 44 -20.89 -47.11 -17.11
C PRO A 44 -20.40 -46.01 -18.04
N HIS A 45 -21.18 -45.62 -19.06
CA HIS A 45 -20.82 -44.52 -19.96
C HIS A 45 -20.79 -43.17 -19.23
N ALA A 46 -21.80 -42.88 -18.40
CA ALA A 46 -21.85 -41.69 -17.57
C ALA A 46 -20.65 -41.64 -16.60
N LEU A 47 -20.33 -42.77 -15.96
CA LEU A 47 -19.19 -42.88 -15.05
C LEU A 47 -17.84 -42.67 -15.76
N THR A 48 -17.67 -43.25 -16.95
CA THR A 48 -16.46 -43.06 -17.77
C THR A 48 -16.31 -41.60 -18.22
N ASN A 49 -17.41 -40.95 -18.59
CA ASN A 49 -17.41 -39.52 -18.93
C ASN A 49 -17.04 -38.66 -17.72
N ILE A 50 -17.61 -38.91 -16.54
CA ILE A 50 -17.26 -38.19 -15.30
C ILE A 50 -15.77 -38.35 -14.99
N LEU A 51 -15.24 -39.57 -15.02
CA LEU A 51 -13.81 -39.82 -14.80
C LEU A 51 -12.94 -39.14 -15.87
N GLY A 52 -13.42 -39.10 -17.11
CA GLY A 52 -12.79 -38.37 -18.22
C GLY A 52 -12.67 -36.87 -17.95
N TYR A 53 -13.73 -36.21 -17.46
CA TYR A 53 -13.64 -34.79 -17.08
C TYR A 53 -12.78 -34.56 -15.85
N MET A 54 -12.84 -35.47 -14.88
CA MET A 54 -12.06 -35.37 -13.64
C MET A 54 -10.55 -35.43 -13.90
N ILE A 55 -10.09 -36.11 -14.97
CA ILE A 55 -8.66 -36.17 -15.32
C ILE A 55 -8.07 -34.80 -15.66
N VAL A 56 -8.88 -33.84 -16.09
CA VAL A 56 -8.46 -32.46 -16.39
C VAL A 56 -8.80 -31.54 -15.24
N LEU A 57 -10.04 -31.60 -14.73
CA LEU A 57 -10.55 -30.64 -13.77
C LEU A 57 -9.94 -30.82 -12.38
N LEU A 58 -9.77 -32.06 -11.90
CA LEU A 58 -9.27 -32.29 -10.54
C LEU A 58 -7.79 -31.89 -10.38
N PRO A 59 -6.86 -32.27 -11.27
CA PRO A 59 -5.49 -31.78 -11.21
C PRO A 59 -5.40 -30.26 -11.31
N GLY A 60 -6.21 -29.63 -12.17
CA GLY A 60 -6.27 -28.18 -12.31
C GLY A 60 -6.73 -27.49 -11.02
N TYR A 61 -7.82 -27.96 -10.41
CA TYR A 61 -8.33 -27.43 -9.15
C TYR A 61 -7.34 -27.59 -7.99
N LEU A 62 -6.71 -28.75 -7.84
CA LEU A 62 -5.71 -28.99 -6.79
C LEU A 62 -4.46 -28.12 -6.99
N THR A 63 -4.02 -27.97 -8.24
CA THR A 63 -2.91 -27.07 -8.60
C THR A 63 -3.24 -25.63 -8.26
N TYR A 64 -4.42 -25.15 -8.65
CA TYR A 64 -4.89 -23.80 -8.32
C TYR A 64 -4.94 -23.56 -6.80
N LYS A 65 -5.54 -24.49 -6.06
CA LYS A 65 -5.64 -24.39 -4.59
C LYS A 65 -4.27 -24.39 -3.93
N TYR A 66 -3.34 -25.20 -4.43
CA TYR A 66 -1.96 -25.20 -3.95
C TYR A 66 -1.26 -23.88 -4.26
N VAL A 67 -1.33 -23.39 -5.51
CA VAL A 67 -0.77 -22.11 -5.96
C VAL A 67 -1.27 -20.95 -5.10
N GLN A 68 -2.57 -20.91 -4.79
CA GLN A 68 -3.14 -19.92 -3.86
C GLN A 68 -2.59 -20.09 -2.44
N LYS A 69 -2.59 -21.32 -1.91
CA LYS A 69 -2.11 -21.60 -0.55
C LYS A 69 -0.66 -21.17 -0.34
N VAL A 70 0.18 -21.39 -1.34
CA VAL A 70 1.60 -21.03 -1.28
C VAL A 70 1.90 -19.64 -1.83
N ASN A 71 0.89 -18.87 -2.25
CA ASN A 71 1.03 -17.57 -2.90
C ASN A 71 2.04 -17.59 -4.06
N TYR A 72 2.10 -18.69 -4.83
CA TYR A 72 3.18 -18.91 -5.81
C TYR A 72 3.28 -17.80 -6.87
N LEU A 73 2.14 -17.28 -7.33
CA LEU A 73 2.10 -16.19 -8.32
C LEU A 73 2.62 -14.84 -7.77
N ASN A 74 2.71 -14.68 -6.45
CA ASN A 74 3.20 -13.45 -5.82
C ASN A 74 4.73 -13.46 -5.61
N TYR A 75 5.40 -14.59 -5.84
CA TYR A 75 6.85 -14.64 -5.79
C TYR A 75 7.40 -14.35 -7.18
N GLY A 76 7.93 -13.13 -7.39
CA GLY A 76 8.91 -12.92 -8.45
C GLY A 76 10.05 -13.92 -8.27
N GLY A 77 10.40 -14.65 -9.31
CA GLY A 77 11.44 -15.66 -9.25
C GLY A 77 12.18 -15.76 -10.57
N GLU A 78 13.49 -15.92 -10.52
CA GLU A 78 14.38 -15.92 -11.69
C GLU A 78 14.32 -17.22 -12.53
N GLY A 79 13.34 -18.09 -12.31
CA GLY A 79 13.22 -19.39 -12.97
C GLY A 79 12.69 -19.32 -14.40
N PHE A 80 13.10 -20.28 -15.24
CA PHE A 80 12.63 -20.44 -16.62
C PHE A 80 11.09 -20.40 -16.73
N CYS A 81 10.37 -21.08 -15.82
CA CYS A 81 8.91 -21.08 -15.80
C CYS A 81 8.31 -19.69 -15.57
N MET A 82 8.90 -18.86 -14.71
CA MET A 82 8.40 -17.50 -14.45
C MET A 82 8.68 -16.56 -15.63
N ARG A 83 9.81 -16.74 -16.33
CA ARG A 83 10.04 -16.01 -17.60
C ARG A 83 9.01 -16.36 -18.66
N MET A 84 8.67 -17.65 -18.79
CA MET A 84 7.63 -18.08 -19.73
C MET A 84 6.26 -17.51 -19.36
N ILE A 85 5.91 -17.48 -18.07
CA ILE A 85 4.67 -16.86 -17.58
C ILE A 85 4.67 -15.35 -17.90
N GLY A 86 5.75 -14.63 -17.60
CA GLY A 86 5.86 -13.19 -17.91
C GLY A 86 5.71 -12.88 -19.39
N ILE A 87 6.27 -13.72 -20.27
CA ILE A 87 6.10 -13.61 -21.73
C ILE A 87 4.62 -13.82 -22.13
N CYS A 88 3.93 -14.79 -21.53
CA CYS A 88 2.52 -15.07 -21.84
C CYS A 88 1.55 -13.99 -21.35
N PHE A 89 1.88 -13.26 -20.27
CA PHE A 89 1.01 -12.25 -19.68
C PHE A 89 1.42 -10.80 -19.99
N GLY A 90 2.46 -10.57 -20.81
CA GLY A 90 2.80 -9.24 -21.32
C GLY A 90 3.50 -8.31 -20.32
N GLU A 91 4.16 -8.85 -19.29
CA GLU A 91 4.94 -8.04 -18.35
C GLU A 91 6.35 -7.74 -18.91
N GLU A 92 6.44 -6.83 -19.88
CA GLU A 92 7.73 -6.40 -20.47
C GLU A 92 8.71 -5.79 -19.43
N GLU A 93 8.20 -5.30 -18.29
CA GLU A 93 9.01 -4.71 -17.21
C GLU A 93 10.00 -5.70 -16.57
N PHE A 94 9.72 -7.01 -16.59
CA PHE A 94 10.60 -8.03 -16.00
C PHE A 94 11.83 -8.34 -16.88
N ILE A 95 11.75 -8.10 -18.19
CA ILE A 95 12.81 -8.45 -19.14
C ILE A 95 13.93 -7.40 -19.15
N LEU A 96 13.62 -6.15 -18.81
CA LEU A 96 14.54 -5.01 -18.97
C LEU A 96 15.38 -4.67 -17.72
N ASN A 97 15.08 -5.24 -16.54
CA ASN A 97 15.84 -4.90 -15.33
C ASN A 97 15.93 -6.04 -14.29
N PRO A 98 16.92 -6.95 -14.42
CA PRO A 98 17.11 -8.08 -13.51
C PRO A 98 17.55 -7.68 -12.08
N GLN A 99 17.77 -6.39 -11.79
CA GLN A 99 18.14 -5.91 -10.45
C GLN A 99 16.95 -5.38 -9.62
N LYS A 100 15.72 -5.40 -10.16
CA LYS A 100 14.50 -4.91 -9.48
C LYS A 100 13.86 -5.97 -8.58
N GLU A 101 14.66 -6.70 -7.80
CA GLU A 101 14.15 -7.52 -6.68
C GLU A 101 14.77 -7.11 -5.35
N ARG A 102 13.96 -6.43 -4.53
CA ARG A 102 13.95 -6.48 -3.05
C ARG A 102 12.75 -5.67 -2.55
N ARG A 103 11.54 -6.19 -2.73
CA ARG A 103 10.42 -5.84 -1.86
C ARG A 103 9.98 -7.11 -1.14
N PRO A 104 10.23 -7.26 0.17
CA PRO A 104 9.45 -8.22 0.91
C PRO A 104 7.98 -7.80 0.79
N SER A 105 7.12 -8.73 0.41
CA SER A 105 5.67 -8.56 0.46
C SER A 105 5.26 -8.38 1.92
N ILE A 106 5.14 -7.12 2.36
CA ILE A 106 4.76 -6.72 3.72
C ILE A 106 3.28 -7.00 4.02
N LEU A 107 2.49 -7.47 3.05
CA LEU A 107 1.10 -7.85 3.27
C LEU A 107 0.97 -9.34 3.60
N ARG A 108 1.19 -9.67 4.87
CA ARG A 108 0.63 -10.90 5.45
C ARG A 108 -0.85 -10.63 5.68
N TYR A 109 -1.71 -11.05 4.74
CA TYR A 109 -3.16 -11.06 4.95
C TYR A 109 -3.47 -12.02 6.11
N LEU A 110 -3.51 -11.49 7.33
CA LEU A 110 -4.01 -12.24 8.47
C LEU A 110 -5.54 -12.18 8.41
N LYS A 111 -6.15 -13.34 8.67
CA LYS A 111 -7.59 -13.66 8.57
C LYS A 111 -8.53 -12.77 9.39
N THR A 112 -8.01 -11.76 10.08
CA THR A 112 -8.69 -10.97 11.11
C THR A 112 -8.91 -9.50 10.76
N GLY A 113 -8.44 -9.02 9.60
CA GLY A 113 -8.70 -7.65 9.16
C GLY A 113 -8.04 -6.54 10.00
N VAL A 114 -7.14 -6.90 10.91
CA VAL A 114 -6.35 -5.95 11.71
C VAL A 114 -4.90 -6.03 11.23
N MET A 115 -4.37 -4.91 10.73
CA MET A 115 -2.95 -4.78 10.42
C MET A 115 -2.16 -4.70 11.72
N GLU A 116 -1.52 -5.79 12.12
CA GLU A 116 -0.51 -5.74 13.19
C GLU A 116 0.83 -5.31 12.55
N GLN A 117 1.06 -4.00 12.57
CA GLN A 117 2.18 -3.37 11.89
C GLN A 117 3.43 -3.42 12.78
N VAL A 118 4.15 -4.54 12.72
CA VAL A 118 5.58 -4.54 13.11
C VAL A 118 6.40 -4.17 11.87
N SER A 119 6.23 -2.93 11.39
CA SER A 119 7.09 -2.39 10.35
C SER A 119 8.40 -1.95 10.99
N THR A 120 9.49 -2.68 10.76
CA THR A 120 10.83 -2.16 11.03
C THR A 120 11.01 -0.82 10.33
N ILE A 121 11.26 0.24 11.11
CA ILE A 121 11.51 1.58 10.60
C ILE A 121 12.75 1.52 9.69
N HIS A 122 12.63 2.03 8.47
CA HIS A 122 13.76 2.10 7.54
C HIS A 122 14.87 2.98 8.13
N GLU A 123 16.14 2.58 7.99
CA GLU A 123 17.29 3.32 8.55
C GLU A 123 17.29 4.80 8.18
N ALA A 124 17.02 5.11 6.90
CA ALA A 124 16.91 6.48 6.41
C ALA A 124 15.85 7.33 7.14
N VAL A 125 14.79 6.73 7.71
CA VAL A 125 13.67 7.43 8.37
C VAL A 125 13.96 7.70 9.85
N LYS A 126 14.98 7.08 10.45
CA LYS A 126 15.33 7.27 11.87
C LYS A 126 15.39 8.74 12.31
N PRO A 127 15.97 9.68 11.53
CA PRO A 127 15.98 11.11 11.89
C PRO A 127 14.59 11.75 12.03
N LEU A 128 13.56 11.16 11.41
CA LEU A 128 12.17 11.62 11.43
C LEU A 128 11.29 10.76 12.35
N SER A 129 11.87 9.80 13.08
CA SER A 129 11.11 8.83 13.89
C SER A 129 10.24 9.50 14.97
N TRP A 130 10.64 10.69 15.42
CA TRP A 130 9.89 11.48 16.39
C TRP A 130 8.55 11.99 15.86
N LEU A 131 8.37 12.13 14.54
CA LEU A 131 7.08 12.47 13.92
C LEU A 131 6.10 11.30 13.92
N ILE A 132 6.59 10.05 13.91
CA ILE A 132 5.76 8.85 13.73
C ILE A 132 4.73 8.74 14.86
N GLY A 133 3.46 8.60 14.47
CA GLY A 133 2.33 8.47 15.38
C GLY A 133 1.18 9.37 14.96
N ARG A 134 0.11 9.31 15.76
CA ARG A 134 -1.05 10.19 15.66
C ARG A 134 -0.93 11.31 16.69
N TRP A 135 -1.30 12.50 16.28
CA TRP A 135 -1.17 13.74 17.03
C TRP A 135 -2.49 14.46 16.98
N ARG A 136 -2.97 14.95 18.12
CA ARG A 136 -4.22 15.71 18.22
C ARG A 136 -3.99 17.05 18.89
N SER A 137 -4.56 18.11 18.32
CA SER A 137 -4.41 19.47 18.81
C SER A 137 -4.87 19.62 20.27
N VAL A 138 -3.99 20.15 21.10
CA VAL A 138 -4.32 20.75 22.40
C VAL A 138 -4.76 22.20 22.20
N ASN A 139 -4.05 22.92 21.32
CA ASN A 139 -4.38 24.27 20.90
C ASN A 139 -4.07 24.41 19.40
N ALA A 140 -4.92 25.11 18.66
CA ALA A 140 -4.66 25.43 17.26
C ALA A 140 -5.38 26.70 16.84
N GLU A 141 -4.62 27.64 16.29
CA GLU A 141 -5.07 28.98 15.92
C GLU A 141 -4.63 29.29 14.49
N ALA A 142 -5.55 29.90 13.74
CA ALA A 142 -5.32 30.43 12.42
C ALA A 142 -5.40 31.95 12.47
N THR A 143 -4.38 32.62 11.94
CA THR A 143 -4.32 34.07 11.80
C THR A 143 -3.86 34.43 10.41
N TYR A 144 -4.38 35.50 9.80
CA TYR A 144 -3.88 35.97 8.51
C TYR A 144 -4.30 37.43 8.30
N PRO A 145 -3.52 38.28 7.62
CA PRO A 145 -3.84 39.71 7.52
C PRO A 145 -5.23 40.05 6.98
N THR A 146 -5.79 39.19 6.13
CA THR A 146 -7.10 39.40 5.48
C THR A 146 -8.25 38.66 6.16
N MET A 147 -8.03 38.09 7.35
CA MET A 147 -8.98 37.20 8.01
C MET A 147 -8.95 37.42 9.53
N ALA A 148 -10.11 37.37 10.17
CA ALA A 148 -10.17 37.39 11.63
C ALA A 148 -9.51 36.11 12.20
N PRO A 149 -8.72 36.21 13.29
CA PRO A 149 -8.21 35.05 14.01
C PRO A 149 -9.31 34.08 14.40
N PHE A 150 -9.06 32.77 14.27
CA PHE A 150 -9.99 31.75 14.73
C PHE A 150 -9.27 30.49 15.21
N ASN A 151 -9.92 29.72 16.08
CA ASN A 151 -9.41 28.44 16.55
C ASN A 151 -10.01 27.28 15.78
N TYR A 152 -9.22 26.21 15.63
CA TYR A 152 -9.65 24.96 15.01
C TYR A 152 -9.18 23.76 15.83
N CYS A 153 -9.65 22.57 15.47
CA CYS A 153 -9.09 21.33 15.96
C CYS A 153 -8.40 20.61 14.81
N GLU A 154 -7.33 19.89 15.12
CA GLU A 154 -6.49 19.21 14.14
C GLU A 154 -6.08 17.83 14.62
N GLU A 155 -6.06 16.87 13.70
CA GLU A 155 -5.43 15.57 13.88
C GLU A 155 -4.45 15.31 12.73
N ILE A 156 -3.21 14.99 13.08
CA ILE A 156 -2.13 14.66 12.15
C ILE A 156 -1.70 13.22 12.39
N SER A 157 -1.48 12.47 11.31
CA SER A 157 -0.86 11.13 11.37
C SER A 157 0.38 11.08 10.50
N PHE A 158 1.46 10.53 11.05
CA PHE A 158 2.64 10.10 10.32
C PHE A 158 2.84 8.60 10.50
N GLU A 159 2.82 7.86 9.40
CA GLU A 159 2.90 6.40 9.40
C GLU A 159 4.01 5.91 8.48
N THR A 160 4.68 4.81 8.83
CA THR A 160 5.69 4.19 7.96
C THR A 160 5.36 2.74 7.70
N LEU A 161 5.39 2.30 6.44
CA LEU A 161 5.23 0.89 6.10
C LEU A 161 6.59 0.23 5.82
N GLY A 162 7.69 0.82 6.30
CA GLY A 162 9.06 0.32 6.12
C GLY A 162 9.81 0.85 4.90
N GLN A 163 9.20 1.74 4.11
CA GLN A 163 9.88 2.47 3.03
C GLN A 163 10.67 3.68 3.58
N PRO A 164 11.61 4.27 2.82
CA PRO A 164 12.30 5.51 3.19
C PRO A 164 11.40 6.76 3.08
N LEU A 165 10.20 6.70 3.64
CA LEU A 165 9.20 7.78 3.67
C LEU A 165 8.22 7.59 4.83
N LEU A 166 7.49 8.66 5.14
CA LEU A 166 6.32 8.68 6.01
C LEU A 166 5.08 9.05 5.18
N ASN A 167 4.01 8.27 5.35
CA ASN A 167 2.67 8.64 4.93
C ASN A 167 2.16 9.74 5.86
N TYR A 168 1.50 10.74 5.30
CA TYR A 168 1.02 11.90 6.04
C TYR A 168 -0.47 12.15 5.78
N THR A 169 -1.21 12.44 6.84
CA THR A 169 -2.56 12.99 6.76
C THR A 169 -2.77 14.07 7.82
N SER A 170 -3.40 15.19 7.48
CA SER A 170 -3.96 16.15 8.42
C SER A 170 -5.45 16.35 8.15
N LYS A 171 -6.24 16.36 9.23
CA LYS A 171 -7.68 16.63 9.21
C LYS A 171 -8.00 17.71 10.21
N THR A 172 -8.73 18.74 9.80
CA THR A 172 -9.20 19.79 10.71
C THR A 172 -10.71 19.87 10.77
N TRP A 173 -11.23 20.36 11.90
CA TRP A 173 -12.66 20.59 12.12
C TRP A 173 -12.90 21.76 13.05
N HIS A 174 -14.11 22.32 12.97
CA HIS A 174 -14.53 23.42 13.82
C HIS A 174 -14.71 22.93 15.28
N PRO A 175 -14.21 23.65 16.31
CA PRO A 175 -14.20 23.14 17.70
C PRO A 175 -15.59 22.87 18.28
N LEU A 176 -16.57 23.75 18.01
CA LEU A 176 -17.93 23.63 18.53
C LEU A 176 -18.87 22.77 17.66
N THR A 177 -18.85 22.98 16.34
CA THR A 177 -19.80 22.33 15.43
C THR A 177 -19.32 20.99 14.90
N HIS A 178 -18.04 20.65 15.11
CA HIS A 178 -17.38 19.47 14.57
C HIS A 178 -17.46 19.32 13.05
N LYS A 179 -17.82 20.39 12.32
CA LYS A 179 -17.85 20.38 10.87
C LYS A 179 -16.42 20.25 10.32
N PRO A 180 -16.18 19.34 9.36
CA PRO A 180 -14.90 19.23 8.68
C PRO A 180 -14.50 20.56 8.03
N MET A 181 -13.21 20.88 8.07
CA MET A 181 -12.62 22.09 7.49
C MET A 181 -11.58 21.69 6.43
N HIS A 182 -10.32 22.05 6.64
CA HIS A 182 -9.22 21.74 5.73
C HIS A 182 -8.75 20.30 5.92
N LEU A 183 -8.44 19.62 4.81
CA LEU A 183 -7.89 18.27 4.80
C LEU A 183 -6.71 18.24 3.84
N GLU A 184 -5.65 17.56 4.25
CA GLU A 184 -4.50 17.32 3.38
C GLU A 184 -3.89 15.94 3.63
N SER A 185 -3.24 15.41 2.60
CA SER A 185 -2.54 14.13 2.68
C SER A 185 -1.37 14.09 1.71
N GLY A 186 -0.38 13.27 2.01
CA GLY A 186 0.86 13.31 1.26
C GLY A 186 1.92 12.31 1.73
N PHE A 187 3.14 12.54 1.26
CA PHE A 187 4.30 11.73 1.61
C PHE A 187 5.49 12.62 1.95
N LEU A 188 6.07 12.39 3.13
CA LEU A 188 7.35 12.97 3.55
C LEU A 188 8.46 11.97 3.27
N ARG A 189 9.36 12.30 2.35
CA ARG A 189 10.49 11.48 1.94
C ARG A 189 11.78 12.04 2.49
N ILE A 190 12.72 11.15 2.78
CA ILE A 190 14.10 11.49 3.17
C ILE A 190 15.06 10.86 2.17
N LYS A 191 16.04 11.65 1.73
CA LYS A 191 17.12 11.16 0.87
C LYS A 191 18.06 10.29 1.74
N PRO A 192 18.22 8.99 1.43
CA PRO A 192 19.02 8.10 2.26
C PRO A 192 20.46 8.59 2.43
N GLY A 193 20.95 8.58 3.67
CA GLY A 193 22.32 9.01 4.00
C GLY A 193 22.52 10.52 4.12
N THR A 194 21.46 11.32 3.98
CA THR A 194 21.51 12.77 4.21
C THR A 194 20.39 13.23 5.14
N ASN A 195 20.35 14.53 5.44
CA ASN A 195 19.26 15.18 6.17
C ASN A 195 18.29 15.91 5.24
N GLU A 196 18.42 15.73 3.91
CA GLU A 196 17.54 16.37 2.93
C GLU A 196 16.19 15.65 2.89
N ILE A 197 15.12 16.43 2.96
CA ILE A 197 13.75 15.93 2.99
C ILE A 197 12.90 16.65 1.96
N ALA A 198 11.92 15.92 1.42
CA ALA A 198 10.94 16.44 0.47
C ALA A 198 9.54 16.01 0.89
N PHE A 199 8.59 16.94 0.83
CA PHE A 199 7.22 16.75 1.27
C PHE A 199 6.28 17.07 0.10
N MET A 200 5.52 16.07 -0.33
CA MET A 200 4.51 16.23 -1.39
C MET A 200 3.14 16.14 -0.76
N VAL A 201 2.35 17.20 -0.86
CA VAL A 201 1.05 17.31 -0.17
C VAL A 201 -0.03 17.69 -1.18
N ALA A 202 -1.18 17.01 -1.09
CA ALA A 202 -2.40 17.37 -1.79
C ALA A 202 -3.43 17.89 -0.77
N HIS A 203 -4.04 19.02 -1.10
CA HIS A 203 -4.99 19.73 -0.26
C HIS A 203 -6.40 19.63 -0.83
N ASN A 204 -7.41 19.48 0.02
CA ASN A 204 -8.81 19.29 -0.39
C ASN A 204 -9.41 20.47 -1.16
N PHE A 205 -8.81 21.66 -1.06
CA PHE A 205 -9.24 22.85 -1.80
C PHE A 205 -8.64 22.95 -3.22
N GLY A 206 -8.03 21.88 -3.72
CA GLY A 206 -7.56 21.78 -5.10
C GLY A 206 -6.17 22.39 -5.30
N LEU A 207 -5.27 22.20 -4.35
CA LEU A 207 -3.87 22.62 -4.39
C LEU A 207 -2.95 21.43 -4.14
N THR A 208 -1.79 21.41 -4.77
CA THR A 208 -0.67 20.52 -4.41
C THR A 208 0.59 21.32 -4.16
N SER A 209 1.36 20.92 -3.15
CA SER A 209 2.67 21.50 -2.84
C SER A 209 3.76 20.43 -2.93
N LEU A 210 4.89 20.83 -3.53
CA LEU A 210 6.18 20.19 -3.34
C LEU A 210 7.01 21.11 -2.46
N GLU A 211 7.37 20.64 -1.28
CA GLU A 211 8.16 21.37 -0.29
C GLU A 211 9.45 20.62 -0.03
N GLU A 212 10.56 21.34 0.15
CA GLU A 212 11.86 20.75 0.42
C GLU A 212 12.50 21.42 1.65
N GLY A 213 13.34 20.66 2.35
CA GLY A 213 13.91 21.13 3.61
C GLY A 213 15.01 20.23 4.14
N THR A 214 15.35 20.44 5.40
CA THR A 214 16.31 19.63 6.14
C THR A 214 15.79 19.26 7.53
N VAL A 215 16.16 18.07 8.00
CA VAL A 215 15.95 17.64 9.38
C VAL A 215 17.13 18.01 10.27
N HIS A 216 16.83 18.67 11.38
CA HIS A 216 17.79 19.05 12.41
C HIS A 216 17.26 18.64 13.78
N SER A 217 17.79 17.52 14.30
CA SER A 217 17.38 16.96 15.59
C SER A 217 15.86 16.69 15.64
N ASN A 218 15.13 17.56 16.35
CA ASN A 218 13.69 17.46 16.61
C ASN A 218 12.88 18.50 15.84
N GLU A 219 13.48 19.13 14.83
CA GLU A 219 12.87 20.18 14.03
C GLU A 219 13.08 19.90 12.53
N VAL A 220 12.03 20.13 11.75
CA VAL A 220 12.08 20.14 10.29
C VAL A 220 11.44 21.42 9.78
N ILE A 221 12.11 22.09 8.85
CA ILE A 221 11.60 23.29 8.17
C ILE A 221 11.57 23.00 6.69
N PHE A 222 10.40 23.19 6.09
CA PHE A 222 10.15 23.04 4.66
C PHE A 222 9.85 24.40 4.03
N LYS A 223 10.30 24.55 2.78
CA LYS A 223 9.92 25.65 1.90
C LYS A 223 9.37 25.09 0.60
N SER A 224 8.24 25.61 0.13
CA SER A 224 7.65 25.22 -1.14
C SER A 224 8.61 25.50 -2.30
N LYS A 225 8.84 24.49 -3.15
CA LYS A 225 9.52 24.61 -4.44
C LYS A 225 8.54 24.78 -5.59
N GLN A 226 7.38 24.13 -5.48
CA GLN A 226 6.33 24.22 -6.47
C GLN A 226 4.97 24.16 -5.79
N ILE A 227 4.09 25.05 -6.20
CA ILE A 227 2.68 25.03 -5.85
C ILE A 227 1.89 24.99 -7.14
N THR A 228 0.96 24.04 -7.25
CA THR A 228 0.01 23.98 -8.36
C THR A 228 -1.40 23.92 -7.84
N ARG A 229 -2.36 24.42 -8.62
CA ARG A 229 -3.76 24.51 -8.22
C ARG A 229 -4.68 24.22 -9.39
N MET A 230 -5.90 23.78 -9.08
CA MET A 230 -6.96 23.64 -10.07
C MET A 230 -7.34 25.00 -10.67
N THR A 231 -7.78 25.00 -11.92
CA THR A 231 -8.13 26.23 -12.68
C THR A 231 -9.31 26.99 -12.08
N PHE A 232 -10.17 26.32 -11.31
CA PHE A 232 -11.36 26.89 -10.68
C PHE A 232 -11.24 27.01 -9.16
N ALA A 233 -10.02 26.95 -8.60
CA ALA A 233 -9.82 27.21 -7.18
C ALA A 233 -10.13 28.67 -6.84
N SER A 234 -10.54 28.93 -5.60
CA SER A 234 -10.84 30.28 -5.13
C SER A 234 -9.60 31.14 -4.98
N ASP A 235 -9.70 32.41 -5.33
CA ASP A 235 -8.64 33.39 -5.07
C ASP A 235 -8.70 33.95 -3.63
N PRO A 236 -7.59 34.48 -3.09
CA PRO A 236 -6.29 34.68 -3.74
C PRO A 236 -5.47 33.38 -3.89
N ALA A 237 -4.72 33.27 -4.99
CA ALA A 237 -3.84 32.13 -5.23
C ALA A 237 -2.75 32.06 -4.17
N VAL A 238 -2.50 30.87 -3.62
CA VAL A 238 -1.33 30.59 -2.79
C VAL A 238 -0.10 30.47 -3.70
N LEU A 239 0.96 31.20 -3.36
CA LEU A 239 2.21 31.28 -4.14
C LEU A 239 3.38 30.57 -3.45
N ALA A 240 3.43 30.62 -2.12
CA ALA A 240 4.45 29.94 -1.33
C ALA A 240 3.90 29.46 0.01
N ILE A 241 4.49 28.38 0.53
CA ILE A 241 4.22 27.81 1.85
C ILE A 241 5.57 27.56 2.52
N GLU A 242 5.70 27.97 3.79
CA GLU A 242 6.77 27.50 4.67
C GLU A 242 6.14 26.78 5.87
N ARG A 243 6.67 25.61 6.19
CA ARG A 243 6.10 24.72 7.21
C ARG A 243 7.19 24.27 8.16
N CYS A 244 6.93 24.35 9.46
CA CYS A 244 7.81 23.82 10.49
C CYS A 244 7.06 22.79 11.33
N PHE A 245 7.71 21.66 11.60
CA PHE A 245 7.32 20.74 12.67
C PHE A 245 8.45 20.71 13.69
N LYS A 246 8.10 20.79 14.97
CA LYS A 246 9.07 20.77 16.07
C LYS A 246 8.54 19.94 17.23
N LEU A 247 9.30 18.93 17.65
CA LEU A 247 9.01 18.23 18.90
C LEU A 247 9.56 19.03 20.08
N LYS A 248 8.68 19.46 20.97
CA LYS A 248 9.01 20.21 22.18
C LYS A 248 9.44 19.27 23.31
N ASP A 249 10.11 19.82 24.31
CA ASP A 249 10.64 19.05 25.46
C ASP A 249 9.54 18.38 26.29
N ASN A 250 8.32 18.93 26.28
CA ASN A 250 7.15 18.34 26.92
C ASN A 250 6.54 17.16 26.13
N GLY A 251 7.13 16.79 24.99
CA GLY A 251 6.65 15.71 24.12
C GLY A 251 5.55 16.13 23.14
N ASN A 252 5.13 17.39 23.14
CA ASN A 252 4.13 17.89 22.19
C ASN A 252 4.78 18.29 20.86
N LEU A 253 4.04 18.08 19.78
CA LEU A 253 4.39 18.53 18.43
C LEU A 253 3.88 19.95 18.22
N GLU A 254 4.77 20.90 17.99
CA GLU A 254 4.42 22.23 17.50
C GLU A 254 4.48 22.24 15.96
N VAL A 255 3.46 22.80 15.33
CA VAL A 255 3.36 22.98 13.88
C VAL A 255 3.12 24.45 13.60
N SER A 256 3.89 25.01 12.68
CA SER A 256 3.65 26.37 12.19
C SER A 256 3.66 26.41 10.68
N VAL A 257 2.69 27.11 10.10
CA VAL A 257 2.60 27.33 8.65
C VAL A 257 2.59 28.82 8.38
N SER A 258 3.44 29.24 7.46
CA SER A 258 3.40 30.56 6.82
C SER A 258 2.96 30.39 5.37
N MET A 259 2.21 31.36 4.87
CA MET A 259 1.62 31.32 3.54
C MET A 259 1.80 32.66 2.85
N GLU A 260 2.12 32.61 1.55
CA GLU A 260 2.11 33.75 0.65
C GLU A 260 0.96 33.58 -0.34
N THR A 261 0.28 34.68 -0.66
CA THR A 261 -0.73 34.71 -1.72
C THR A 261 -0.46 35.84 -2.70
N THR A 262 -1.20 35.88 -3.80
CA THR A 262 -1.14 36.98 -4.78
C THR A 262 -1.42 38.37 -4.20
N LYS A 263 -1.98 38.46 -2.98
CA LYS A 263 -2.32 39.72 -2.31
C LYS A 263 -1.55 39.96 -1.01
N THR A 264 -0.81 38.98 -0.52
CA THR A 264 -0.20 39.05 0.82
C THR A 264 1.15 38.34 0.78
N PRO A 265 2.26 39.05 1.07
CA PRO A 265 3.58 38.43 1.18
C PRO A 265 3.62 37.31 2.21
N LEU A 266 4.61 36.43 2.11
CA LEU A 266 4.80 35.32 3.03
C LEU A 266 4.73 35.77 4.49
N THR A 267 3.72 35.29 5.21
CA THR A 267 3.48 35.64 6.61
C THR A 267 2.85 34.48 7.36
N HIS A 268 2.86 34.58 8.68
CA HIS A 268 2.28 33.57 9.56
C HIS A 268 0.81 33.30 9.21
N HIS A 269 0.44 32.02 9.16
CA HIS A 269 -0.91 31.57 8.86
C HIS A 269 -1.52 30.68 9.95
N LEU A 270 -0.82 29.61 10.32
CA LEU A 270 -1.34 28.62 11.27
C LEU A 270 -0.30 28.32 12.34
N LYS A 271 -0.75 28.17 13.58
CA LYS A 271 0.03 27.60 14.67
C LYS A 271 -0.81 26.56 15.42
N SER A 272 -0.29 25.35 15.55
CA SER A 272 -0.90 24.31 16.37
C SER A 272 0.11 23.63 17.29
N GLU A 273 -0.37 23.24 18.46
CA GLU A 273 0.33 22.39 19.41
C GLU A 273 -0.50 21.12 19.59
N LEU A 274 0.12 19.97 19.34
CA LEU A 274 -0.53 18.67 19.35
C LEU A 274 0.14 17.73 20.35
N GLN A 275 -0.68 16.93 21.03
CA GLN A 275 -0.23 15.84 21.88
C GLN A 275 -0.38 14.50 21.15
N LYS A 276 0.45 13.52 21.49
CA LYS A 276 0.40 12.18 20.90
C LYS A 276 -0.81 11.38 21.42
N VAL A 277 -1.46 10.58 20.57
CA VAL A 277 -2.70 9.81 20.89
C VAL A 277 -2.69 8.35 20.44
#